data_AF-A0A4Q8U0J5-F1
#
_entry.id   AF-A0A4Q8U0J5-F1
#
_cell.length_a   1.000
_cell.length_b   1.000
_cell.length_c   1.000
_cell.angle_alpha   90.00
_cell.angle_beta   90.00
_cell.angle_gamma   90.00
#
_symmetry.space_group_name_H-M   'P 1'
#
loop_
_entity.id
_entity.type
_entity.pdbx_description
1 polymer ?
#
loop_
_entity_poly.entity_id
_entity_poly.type
_entity_poly.pdbx_seq_one_letter_code
_entity_poly.pdbx_strand_id
1 'polypeptide(L)'
;MKDVITNFIHHKGSSPILLLSLAYSILLLTLSESLMLWVLLLGLCSCVARLVAVRQPDSIPKTRTVNLLAVLSIFALSWFGLSIGLLDSMLNLLAIACALKLIQLNKKRDFHLLICTCLFLIGCGFISALSIFAWFGYTGVLVLLLLATAAYHGPQISFHRHLKFVMLIVLQGLPIAFLLF
;
A
#
# COMPACT_ATOMS: atom_id res chain seq x y z
N MET A 1 -24.41 23.17 11.05
CA MET A 1 -23.39 22.56 11.95
C MET A 1 -23.73 21.11 12.32
N LYS A 2 -25.00 20.69 12.35
CA LYS A 2 -25.39 19.26 12.44
C LYS A 2 -24.95 18.45 11.21
N ASP A 3 -24.90 19.04 10.01
CA ASP A 3 -24.53 18.34 8.78
C ASP A 3 -23.05 17.93 8.69
N VAL A 4 -22.16 18.60 9.43
CA VAL A 4 -20.73 18.23 9.51
C VAL A 4 -20.54 16.98 10.37
N ILE A 5 -21.38 16.80 11.39
CA ILE A 5 -21.31 15.65 12.31
C ILE A 5 -21.96 14.43 11.65
N THR A 6 -23.04 14.61 10.89
CA THR A 6 -23.67 13.50 10.13
C THR A 6 -22.76 13.00 8.99
N ASN A 7 -21.97 13.87 8.36
CA ASN A 7 -20.96 13.47 7.36
C ASN A 7 -19.77 12.69 7.97
N PHE A 8 -19.46 12.91 9.25
CA PHE A 8 -18.46 12.10 9.95
C PHE A 8 -18.96 10.68 10.26
N ILE A 9 -20.28 10.49 10.40
CA ILE A 9 -20.87 9.19 10.72
C ILE A 9 -20.99 8.30 9.46
N HIS A 10 -21.03 8.90 8.25
CA HIS A 10 -20.91 8.16 6.99
C HIS A 10 -19.45 7.72 6.69
N HIS A 11 -18.49 8.07 7.56
CA HIS A 11 -17.05 7.80 7.46
C HIS A 11 -16.61 6.48 8.11
N LYS A 12 -17.48 5.47 8.15
CA LYS A 12 -17.14 4.14 8.73
C LYS A 12 -16.46 3.20 7.72
N GLY A 13 -16.53 3.50 6.42
CA GLY A 13 -15.91 2.72 5.34
C GLY A 13 -14.59 3.27 4.77
N SER A 14 -14.19 4.47 5.15
CA SER A 14 -13.02 5.22 4.64
C SER A 14 -11.75 5.03 5.47
N SER A 15 -11.88 4.65 6.74
CA SER A 15 -10.75 4.37 7.63
C SER A 15 -9.83 3.24 7.15
N PRO A 16 -10.31 2.11 6.57
CA PRO A 16 -9.41 1.03 6.14
C PRO A 16 -8.62 1.43 4.88
N ILE A 17 -9.20 2.26 4.04
CA ILE A 17 -8.59 2.73 2.80
C ILE A 17 -7.50 3.78 3.09
N LEU A 18 -7.74 4.65 4.07
CA LEU A 18 -6.71 5.57 4.58
C LEU A 18 -5.56 4.81 5.23
N LEU A 19 -5.87 3.77 6.03
CA LEU A 19 -4.84 2.93 6.65
C LEU A 19 -4.01 2.19 5.60
N LEU A 20 -4.66 1.70 4.52
CA LEU A 20 -3.98 1.07 3.39
C LEU A 20 -3.08 2.06 2.63
N SER A 21 -3.54 3.29 2.41
CA SER A 21 -2.72 4.33 1.79
C SER A 21 -1.53 4.70 2.66
N LEU A 22 -1.70 4.73 3.98
CA LEU A 22 -0.62 4.99 4.92
C LEU A 22 0.39 3.82 4.95
N ALA A 23 -0.09 2.57 4.90
CA ALA A 23 0.77 1.39 4.75
C ALA A 23 1.62 1.48 3.49
N TYR A 24 0.99 1.84 2.36
CA TYR A 24 1.68 1.98 1.09
C TYR A 24 2.71 3.13 1.10
N SER A 25 2.41 4.27 1.73
CA SER A 25 3.38 5.36 1.91
C SER A 25 4.59 4.95 2.75
N ILE A 26 4.37 4.26 3.88
CA ILE A 26 5.48 3.78 4.73
C ILE A 26 6.30 2.75 3.94
N LEU A 27 5.65 1.87 3.21
CA LEU A 27 6.31 0.89 2.36
C LEU A 27 7.19 1.53 1.28
N LEU A 28 6.73 2.62 0.63
CA LEU A 28 7.55 3.36 -0.34
C LEU A 28 8.77 4.01 0.33
N LEU A 29 8.63 4.51 1.56
CA LEU A 29 9.76 5.06 2.33
C LEU A 29 10.76 3.95 2.70
N THR A 30 10.28 2.79 3.12
CA THR A 30 11.15 1.63 3.42
C THR A 30 11.89 1.13 2.18
N LEU A 31 11.25 1.17 1.00
CA LEU A 31 11.85 0.77 -0.27
C LEU A 31 12.61 1.88 -1.00
N SER A 32 12.81 3.04 -0.38
CA SER A 32 13.35 4.23 -1.06
C SER A 32 14.76 4.04 -1.64
N GLU A 33 15.57 3.14 -1.09
CA GLU A 33 16.90 2.82 -1.61
C GLU A 33 16.86 1.95 -2.88
N SER A 34 15.90 1.02 -2.98
CA SER A 34 15.75 0.13 -4.15
C SER A 34 14.86 0.73 -5.25
N LEU A 35 14.05 1.75 -4.92
CA LEU A 35 13.11 2.37 -5.85
C LEU A 35 13.70 3.60 -6.53
N MET A 36 13.32 3.79 -7.79
CA MET A 36 13.72 4.97 -8.54
C MET A 36 12.93 6.20 -8.05
N LEU A 37 13.61 7.35 -8.04
CA LEU A 37 13.10 8.56 -7.41
C LEU A 37 11.77 9.05 -8.01
N TRP A 38 11.56 8.85 -9.33
CA TRP A 38 10.28 9.17 -9.98
C TRP A 38 9.15 8.22 -9.58
N VAL A 39 9.43 6.96 -9.25
CA VAL A 39 8.43 5.98 -8.80
C VAL A 39 7.92 6.39 -7.41
N LEU A 40 8.82 6.84 -6.54
CA LEU A 40 8.47 7.41 -5.25
C LEU A 40 7.56 8.64 -5.41
N LEU A 41 7.87 9.53 -6.37
CA LEU A 41 7.06 10.72 -6.65
C LEU A 41 5.64 10.35 -7.13
N LEU A 42 5.52 9.36 -8.02
CA LEU A 42 4.23 8.83 -8.48
C LEU A 42 3.44 8.17 -7.35
N GLY A 43 4.11 7.39 -6.50
CA GLY A 43 3.52 6.76 -5.33
C GLY A 43 2.98 7.77 -4.33
N LEU A 44 3.76 8.82 -4.03
CA LEU A 44 3.33 9.92 -3.17
C LEU A 44 2.15 10.68 -3.77
N CYS A 45 2.18 10.96 -5.08
CA CYS A 45 1.08 11.60 -5.80
C CYS A 45 -0.22 10.79 -5.68
N SER A 46 -0.15 9.45 -5.81
CA SER A 46 -1.28 8.55 -5.59
C SER A 46 -1.85 8.65 -4.18
N CYS A 47 -0.99 8.69 -3.16
CA CYS A 47 -1.43 8.86 -1.77
C CYS A 47 -2.13 10.21 -1.53
N VAL A 48 -1.58 11.30 -2.08
CA VAL A 48 -2.20 12.63 -2.00
C VAL A 48 -3.54 12.64 -2.74
N ALA A 49 -3.61 12.06 -3.95
CA ALA A 49 -4.85 11.95 -4.71
C ALA A 49 -5.93 11.20 -3.92
N ARG A 50 -5.56 10.15 -3.17
CA ARG A 50 -6.50 9.44 -2.31
C ARG A 50 -6.92 10.23 -1.08
N LEU A 51 -6.00 10.96 -0.46
CA LEU A 51 -6.31 11.84 0.66
C LEU A 51 -7.30 12.96 0.25
N VAL A 52 -7.10 13.52 -0.95
CA VAL A 52 -8.00 14.51 -1.55
C VAL A 52 -9.35 13.87 -1.89
N ALA A 53 -9.38 12.68 -2.50
CA ALA A 53 -10.62 11.96 -2.80
C ALA A 53 -11.46 11.65 -1.56
N VAL A 54 -10.83 11.48 -0.39
CA VAL A 54 -11.53 11.30 0.89
C VAL A 54 -12.17 12.60 1.38
N ARG A 55 -11.56 13.76 1.09
CA ARG A 55 -12.10 15.09 1.45
C ARG A 55 -13.12 15.61 0.44
N GLN A 56 -12.97 15.26 -0.83
CA GLN A 56 -13.82 15.72 -1.93
C GLN A 56 -14.10 14.54 -2.89
N PRO A 57 -15.20 13.79 -2.68
CA PRO A 57 -15.51 12.60 -3.49
C PRO A 57 -15.78 12.91 -4.97
N ASP A 58 -16.13 14.15 -5.32
CA ASP A 58 -16.35 14.56 -6.72
C ASP A 58 -15.04 14.81 -7.50
N SER A 59 -13.90 14.83 -6.80
CA SER A 59 -12.57 15.09 -7.39
C SER A 59 -11.80 13.82 -7.76
N ILE A 60 -12.48 12.66 -7.87
CA ILE A 60 -11.83 11.41 -8.25
C ILE A 60 -11.21 11.56 -9.66
N PRO A 61 -9.91 11.24 -9.84
CA PRO A 61 -9.26 11.34 -11.14
C PRO A 61 -9.99 10.48 -12.19
N LYS A 62 -10.30 11.08 -13.35
CA LYS A 62 -10.93 10.36 -14.48
C LYS A 62 -10.04 9.18 -14.89
N THR A 63 -10.66 8.03 -15.16
CA THR A 63 -9.96 6.79 -15.57
C THR A 63 -9.01 6.99 -16.75
N ARG A 64 -9.33 7.93 -17.66
CA ARG A 64 -8.46 8.29 -18.80
C ARG A 64 -7.09 8.82 -18.36
N THR A 65 -7.06 9.70 -17.36
CA THR A 65 -5.81 10.28 -16.84
C THR A 65 -4.93 9.20 -16.21
N VAL A 66 -5.55 8.28 -15.45
CA VAL A 66 -4.81 7.16 -14.83
C VAL A 66 -4.27 6.20 -15.88
N ASN A 67 -5.02 5.93 -16.95
CA ASN A 67 -4.55 5.06 -18.03
C ASN A 67 -3.39 5.70 -18.81
N LEU A 68 -3.44 7.01 -19.04
CA LEU A 68 -2.35 7.76 -19.68
C LEU A 68 -1.08 7.74 -18.79
N LEU A 69 -1.26 7.86 -17.47
CA LEU A 69 -0.18 7.74 -16.50
C LEU A 69 0.43 6.33 -16.47
N ALA A 70 -0.37 5.29 -16.65
CA ALA A 70 0.10 3.92 -16.74
C ALA A 70 0.97 3.70 -17.99
N VAL A 71 0.51 4.19 -19.15
CA VAL A 71 1.27 4.12 -20.40
C VAL A 71 2.59 4.87 -20.27
N LEU A 72 2.56 6.10 -19.75
CA LEU A 72 3.76 6.91 -19.52
C LEU A 72 4.76 6.19 -18.58
N SER A 73 4.25 5.57 -17.51
CA SER A 73 5.07 4.81 -16.56
C SER A 73 5.76 3.63 -17.22
N ILE A 74 5.07 2.88 -18.08
CA ILE A 74 5.65 1.73 -18.81
C ILE A 74 6.74 2.18 -19.79
N PHE A 75 6.52 3.31 -20.48
CA PHE A 75 7.53 3.89 -21.36
C PHE A 75 8.78 4.31 -20.59
N ALA A 76 8.62 5.02 -19.46
CA ALA A 76 9.73 5.38 -18.59
C ALA A 76 10.47 4.13 -18.10
N LEU A 77 9.75 3.11 -17.63
CA LEU A 77 10.36 1.88 -17.12
C LEU A 77 11.07 1.07 -18.20
N SER A 78 10.58 1.08 -19.44
CA SER A 78 11.26 0.41 -20.55
C SER A 78 12.60 1.08 -20.87
N TRP A 79 12.66 2.41 -20.73
CA TRP A 79 13.89 3.17 -20.92
C TRP A 79 14.92 2.90 -19.83
N PHE A 80 14.49 2.88 -18.57
CA PHE A 80 15.38 2.75 -17.40
C PHE A 80 15.63 1.31 -16.94
N GLY A 81 14.72 0.39 -17.26
CA GLY A 81 14.78 -1.01 -16.85
C GLY A 81 15.86 -1.82 -17.56
N LEU A 82 16.41 -1.32 -18.67
CA LEU A 82 17.53 -1.97 -19.37
C LEU A 82 18.86 -1.84 -18.61
N SER A 83 19.00 -0.85 -17.71
CA SER A 83 20.22 -0.62 -16.92
C SER A 83 20.14 -1.08 -15.47
N ILE A 84 18.93 -1.39 -14.99
CA ILE A 84 18.65 -1.69 -13.60
C ILE A 84 18.34 -3.18 -13.49
N GLY A 85 18.97 -3.85 -12.52
CA GLY A 85 18.87 -5.30 -12.35
C GLY A 85 17.42 -5.80 -12.39
N LEU A 86 17.23 -7.02 -12.87
CA LEU A 86 15.90 -7.59 -13.14
C LEU A 86 14.95 -7.45 -11.94
N LEU A 87 15.44 -7.70 -10.73
CA LEU A 87 14.66 -7.63 -9.50
C LEU A 87 14.17 -6.20 -9.19
N ASP A 88 15.04 -5.19 -9.29
CA ASP A 88 14.68 -3.80 -9.03
C ASP A 88 13.71 -3.26 -10.09
N SER A 89 13.83 -3.71 -11.34
CA SER A 89 12.86 -3.36 -12.37
C SER A 89 11.45 -3.88 -12.03
N MET A 90 11.36 -5.12 -11.53
CA MET A 90 10.10 -5.73 -11.10
C MET A 90 9.50 -5.02 -9.88
N LEU A 91 10.33 -4.65 -8.90
CA LEU A 91 9.92 -3.87 -7.73
C LEU A 91 9.31 -2.53 -8.14
N ASN A 92 9.96 -1.80 -9.04
CA ASN A 92 9.45 -0.53 -9.54
C ASN A 92 8.13 -0.69 -10.31
N LEU A 93 8.01 -1.72 -11.16
CA LEU A 93 6.77 -2.02 -11.88
C LEU A 93 5.61 -2.32 -10.93
N LEU A 94 5.88 -3.13 -9.91
CA LEU A 94 4.88 -3.53 -8.93
C LEU A 94 4.46 -2.36 -8.02
N ALA A 95 5.42 -1.51 -7.64
CA ALA A 95 5.14 -0.28 -6.91
C ALA A 95 4.23 0.67 -7.71
N ILE A 96 4.49 0.85 -9.02
CA ILE A 96 3.66 1.66 -9.91
C ILE A 96 2.26 1.05 -10.06
N ALA A 97 2.17 -0.28 -10.25
CA ALA A 97 0.90 -0.98 -10.33
C ALA A 97 0.06 -0.74 -9.06
N CYS A 98 0.69 -0.79 -7.88
CA CYS A 98 0.05 -0.42 -6.61
C CYS A 98 -0.43 1.04 -6.61
N ALA A 99 0.39 2.02 -7.01
CA ALA A 99 0.00 3.43 -7.06
C ALA A 99 -1.24 3.64 -7.95
N LEU A 100 -1.22 3.11 -9.17
CA LEU A 100 -2.32 3.24 -10.13
C LEU A 100 -3.60 2.56 -9.61
N LYS A 101 -3.46 1.39 -8.99
CA LYS A 101 -4.59 0.63 -8.45
C LYS A 101 -5.19 1.30 -7.22
N LEU A 102 -4.37 1.95 -6.39
CA LEU A 102 -4.80 2.72 -5.22
C LEU A 102 -5.68 3.92 -5.65
N ILE A 103 -5.33 4.61 -6.75
CA ILE A 103 -6.14 5.69 -7.32
C ILE A 103 -7.52 5.16 -7.78
N GLN A 104 -7.57 3.99 -8.43
CA GLN A 104 -8.80 3.40 -8.99
C GLN A 104 -9.56 2.48 -8.03
N LEU A 105 -9.34 2.58 -6.73
CA LEU A 105 -9.95 1.68 -5.75
C LEU A 105 -11.46 1.94 -5.62
N ASN A 106 -12.25 1.10 -6.29
CA ASN A 106 -13.71 1.21 -6.41
C ASN A 106 -14.48 -0.06 -5.99
N LYS A 107 -13.86 -1.26 -6.07
CA LYS A 107 -14.52 -2.53 -5.70
C LYS A 107 -13.80 -3.25 -4.56
N LYS A 108 -14.55 -4.06 -3.78
CA LYS A 108 -14.00 -4.88 -2.68
C LYS A 108 -12.90 -5.84 -3.14
N ARG A 109 -13.02 -6.38 -4.36
CA ARG A 109 -12.01 -7.26 -4.98
C ARG A 109 -10.67 -6.55 -5.20
N ASP A 110 -10.71 -5.25 -5.53
CA ASP A 110 -9.50 -4.46 -5.78
C ASP A 110 -8.71 -4.22 -4.49
N PHE A 111 -9.38 -4.16 -3.35
CA PHE A 111 -8.75 -4.04 -2.03
C PHE A 111 -7.89 -5.28 -1.70
N HIS A 112 -8.40 -6.48 -1.99
CA HIS A 112 -7.67 -7.73 -1.73
C HIS A 112 -6.48 -7.88 -2.67
N LEU A 113 -6.66 -7.49 -3.94
CA LEU A 113 -5.58 -7.48 -4.92
C LEU A 113 -4.46 -6.54 -4.46
N LEU A 114 -4.79 -5.33 -4.00
CA LEU A 114 -3.79 -4.37 -3.52
C LEU A 114 -3.02 -4.89 -2.30
N ILE A 115 -3.71 -5.52 -1.34
CA ILE A 115 -3.06 -6.16 -0.18
C ILE A 115 -2.10 -7.26 -0.64
N CYS A 116 -2.54 -8.13 -1.54
CA CYS A 116 -1.69 -9.20 -2.07
C CYS A 116 -0.44 -8.63 -2.77
N THR A 117 -0.60 -7.58 -3.57
CA THR A 117 0.51 -6.91 -4.24
C THR A 117 1.47 -6.24 -3.25
N CYS A 118 0.96 -5.60 -2.18
CA CYS A 118 1.80 -5.05 -1.12
C CYS A 118 2.56 -6.13 -0.35
N LEU A 119 1.93 -7.27 -0.02
CA LEU A 119 2.61 -8.40 0.62
C LEU A 119 3.72 -8.96 -0.27
N PHE A 120 3.45 -9.07 -1.56
CA PHE A 120 4.45 -9.53 -2.53
C PHE A 120 5.62 -8.53 -2.64
N LEU A 121 5.34 -7.22 -2.67
CA LEU A 121 6.38 -6.19 -2.67
C LEU A 121 7.24 -6.22 -1.40
N ILE A 122 6.65 -6.48 -0.22
CA ILE A 122 7.40 -6.67 1.03
C ILE A 122 8.33 -7.88 0.92
N GLY A 123 7.85 -9.00 0.38
CA GLY A 123 8.68 -10.19 0.16
C GLY A 123 9.85 -9.92 -0.80
N CYS A 124 9.61 -9.23 -1.91
CA CYS A 124 10.65 -8.84 -2.85
C CYS A 124 11.59 -7.74 -2.30
N GLY A 125 11.09 -6.86 -1.43
CA GLY A 125 11.92 -5.87 -0.74
C GLY A 125 12.85 -6.51 0.29
N PHE A 126 12.37 -7.57 0.96
CA PHE A 126 13.14 -8.35 1.91
C PHE A 126 14.33 -9.07 1.27
N ILE A 127 14.13 -9.65 0.07
CA ILE A 127 15.20 -10.35 -0.65
C ILE A 127 16.24 -9.37 -1.23
N SER A 128 15.82 -8.17 -1.64
CA SER A 128 16.72 -7.16 -2.24
C SER A 128 17.56 -6.41 -1.18
N ALA A 129 16.99 -6.11 -0.01
CA ALA A 129 17.64 -5.33 1.04
C ALA A 129 17.68 -6.12 2.37
N LEU A 130 18.71 -6.95 2.53
CA LEU A 130 18.90 -7.84 3.69
C LEU A 130 19.45 -7.10 4.95
N SER A 131 18.90 -5.93 5.26
CA SER A 131 19.31 -5.10 6.40
C SER A 131 18.39 -5.29 7.61
N ILE A 132 18.97 -5.31 8.82
CA ILE A 132 18.22 -5.35 10.10
C ILE A 132 17.28 -4.15 10.25
N PHE A 133 17.67 -2.98 9.74
CA PHE A 133 16.80 -1.80 9.78
C PHE A 133 15.59 -1.96 8.85
N ALA A 134 15.83 -2.50 7.65
CA ALA A 134 14.77 -2.81 6.69
C ALA A 134 13.80 -3.86 7.25
N TRP A 135 14.31 -4.85 8.00
CA TRP A 135 13.52 -5.87 8.70
C TRP A 135 12.44 -5.27 9.62
N PHE A 136 12.80 -4.27 10.42
CA PHE A 136 11.88 -3.59 11.32
C PHE A 136 10.85 -2.74 10.55
N GLY A 137 11.27 -2.11 9.45
CA GLY A 137 10.37 -1.39 8.54
C GLY A 137 9.33 -2.32 7.90
N TYR A 138 9.78 -3.43 7.32
CA TYR A 138 8.92 -4.41 6.65
C TYR A 138 7.91 -5.08 7.58
N THR A 139 8.34 -5.45 8.78
CA THR A 139 7.44 -6.00 9.82
C THR A 139 6.41 -4.98 10.27
N GLY A 140 6.80 -3.71 10.44
CA GLY A 140 5.87 -2.62 10.75
C GLY A 140 4.80 -2.41 9.67
N VAL A 141 5.20 -2.38 8.40
CA VAL A 141 4.27 -2.28 7.26
C VAL A 141 3.33 -3.49 7.20
N LEU A 142 3.85 -4.70 7.42
CA LEU A 142 3.06 -5.94 7.42
C LEU A 142 1.98 -5.93 8.51
N VAL A 143 2.33 -5.50 9.73
CA VAL A 143 1.36 -5.30 10.81
C VAL A 143 0.28 -4.29 10.40
N LEU A 144 0.68 -3.17 9.79
CA LEU A 144 -0.27 -2.13 9.37
C LEU A 144 -1.22 -2.63 8.27
N LEU A 145 -0.72 -3.44 7.34
CA LEU A 145 -1.49 -4.04 6.26
C LEU A 145 -2.50 -5.07 6.78
N LEU A 146 -2.09 -5.91 7.73
CA LEU A 146 -2.96 -6.86 8.42
C LEU A 146 -4.03 -6.13 9.25
N LEU A 147 -3.67 -5.03 9.89
CA LEU A 147 -4.61 -4.19 10.62
C LEU A 147 -5.64 -3.52 9.70
N ALA A 148 -5.22 -3.07 8.51
CA ALA A 148 -6.13 -2.53 7.49
C ALA A 148 -7.11 -3.59 6.99
N THR A 149 -6.64 -4.82 6.83
CA THR A 149 -7.46 -5.97 6.42
C THR A 149 -8.47 -6.37 7.51
N ALA A 150 -8.04 -6.42 8.77
CA ALA A 150 -8.90 -6.72 9.91
C ALA A 150 -9.97 -5.63 10.10
N ALA A 151 -9.59 -4.36 9.99
CA ALA A 151 -10.53 -3.24 10.07
C ALA A 151 -11.55 -3.24 8.92
N TYR A 152 -11.18 -3.73 7.74
CA TYR A 152 -12.07 -3.81 6.57
C TYR A 152 -13.16 -4.90 6.73
N HIS A 153 -12.83 -6.05 7.33
CA HIS A 153 -13.78 -7.17 7.53
C HIS A 153 -14.54 -7.12 8.86
N GLY A 154 -14.06 -6.37 9.87
CA GLY A 154 -14.66 -6.29 11.20
C GLY A 154 -15.12 -4.90 11.62
N PRO A 155 -16.12 -4.26 10.98
CA PRO A 155 -16.55 -2.89 11.30
C PRO A 155 -17.23 -2.73 12.68
N GLN A 156 -17.44 -3.80 13.45
CA GLN A 156 -18.10 -3.78 14.76
C GLN A 156 -17.22 -4.16 15.96
N ILE A 157 -15.93 -4.45 15.75
CA ILE A 157 -15.02 -4.89 16.82
C ILE A 157 -14.07 -3.75 17.21
N SER A 158 -13.72 -3.65 18.48
CA SER A 158 -12.80 -2.62 18.98
C SER A 158 -11.41 -2.75 18.36
N PHE A 159 -10.78 -1.62 18.04
CA PHE A 159 -9.45 -1.52 17.42
C PHE A 159 -8.37 -2.32 18.18
N HIS A 160 -8.46 -2.37 19.52
CA HIS A 160 -7.58 -3.19 20.37
C HIS A 160 -7.67 -4.69 20.09
N ARG A 161 -8.85 -5.20 19.73
CA ARG A 161 -9.05 -6.62 19.44
C ARG A 161 -8.45 -7.00 18.08
N HIS A 162 -8.54 -6.10 17.10
CA HIS A 162 -7.84 -6.25 15.83
C HIS A 162 -6.32 -6.25 16.02
N LEU A 163 -5.77 -5.32 16.81
CA LEU A 163 -4.34 -5.29 17.14
C LEU A 163 -3.87 -6.59 17.80
N LYS A 164 -4.61 -7.08 18.80
CA LYS A 164 -4.25 -8.33 19.51
C LYS A 164 -4.26 -9.54 18.57
N PHE A 165 -5.24 -9.62 17.67
CA PHE A 165 -5.33 -10.68 16.68
C PHE A 165 -4.17 -10.62 15.66
N VAL A 166 -3.87 -9.43 15.13
CA VAL A 166 -2.75 -9.22 14.21
C VAL A 166 -1.41 -9.57 14.87
N MET A 167 -1.19 -9.14 16.12
CA MET A 167 0.01 -9.52 16.88
C MET A 167 0.11 -11.03 17.07
N LEU A 168 -1.00 -11.72 17.37
CA LEU A 168 -1.01 -13.18 17.51
C LEU A 168 -0.62 -13.87 16.19
N ILE A 169 -1.11 -13.40 15.04
CA ILE A 169 -0.72 -13.94 13.72
C ILE A 169 0.77 -13.74 13.46
N VAL A 170 1.30 -12.54 13.73
CA VAL A 170 2.73 -12.26 13.55
C VAL A 170 3.58 -13.12 14.47
N LEU A 171 3.17 -13.29 15.72
CA LEU A 171 3.86 -14.12 16.70
C LEU A 171 3.84 -15.61 16.32
N GLN A 172 2.74 -16.08 15.74
CA GLN A 172 2.63 -17.44 15.18
C GLN A 172 3.49 -17.65 13.93
N GLY A 173 3.79 -16.59 13.18
CA GLY A 173 4.69 -16.63 12.02
C GLY A 173 6.18 -16.69 12.39
N LEU A 174 6.54 -16.27 13.61
CA LEU A 174 7.92 -16.22 14.10
C LEU A 174 8.62 -17.60 14.15
N PRO A 175 8.01 -18.70 14.61
CA PRO A 175 8.64 -20.02 14.56
C PRO A 175 8.93 -20.50 13.12
N ILE A 176 8.09 -20.13 12.16
CA ILE A 176 8.30 -20.46 10.74
C ILE A 176 9.47 -19.63 10.18
N ALA A 177 9.56 -18.36 10.56
CA ALA A 177 10.68 -17.50 10.18
C ALA A 177 12.01 -18.02 10.75
N PHE A 178 12.03 -18.47 12.00
CA PHE A 178 13.23 -19.05 12.65
C PHE A 178 13.62 -20.43 12.08
N LEU A 179 12.69 -21.14 11.46
CA LEU A 179 12.98 -22.43 10.82
C LEU A 179 13.57 -22.23 9.42
N LEU A 180 13.15 -21.18 8.71
CA LEU A 180 13.55 -20.89 7.33
C LEU A 180 14.81 -20.01 7.20
N PHE A 181 15.18 -19.28 8.25
CA PHE A 181 16.39 -18.44 8.34
C PHE A 181 17.27 -18.90 9.49
#